data_AF-F7JZZ8-F1
#
_entry.id   AF-F7JZZ8-F1
#
_cell.length_a   1.000
_cell.length_b   1.000
_cell.length_c   1.000
_cell.angle_alpha   90.00
_cell.angle_beta   90.00
_cell.angle_gamma   90.00
#
_symmetry.space_group_name_H-M   'P 1'
#
loop_
_entity.id
_entity.type
_entity.pdbx_description
1 polymer ?
#
loop_
_entity_poly.entity_id
_entity_poly.type
_entity_poly.pdbx_seq_one_letter_code
_entity_poly.pdbx_strand_id
1 'polypeptide(L)'
;MSSWTYVHGTIVVSPLGRTQHEKRYILETVLDHLPVVTGSERDMEVYVVQKRGHNCSSFSDEFLERTNNLRDRFGDRSRKRGSLQTQDEYILVVDAALRDREFEDTFQEFLKWICRLSKRIIVDDVNVKIKGFDKQYVIDDPDPFYNMSDFDKDNWCDYLIWEYDRDEDGNLLSGKPGKRNV
;
A
#
# COMPACT_ATOMS: atom_id res chain seq x y z
N MET A 1 14.63 29.99 -19.59
CA MET A 1 13.44 29.96 -18.72
C MET A 1 13.47 28.62 -18.01
N SER A 2 13.32 28.59 -16.69
CA SER A 2 13.19 27.31 -15.97
C SER A 2 11.83 26.70 -16.31
N SER A 3 11.81 25.46 -16.81
CA SER A 3 10.56 24.71 -16.97
C SER A 3 10.14 24.15 -15.60
N TRP A 4 8.85 24.12 -15.34
CA TRP A 4 8.29 23.56 -14.12
C TRP A 4 7.23 22.52 -14.48
N THR A 5 7.31 21.38 -13.82
CA THR A 5 6.33 20.29 -13.94
C THR A 5 5.81 19.95 -12.55
N TYR A 6 4.49 19.84 -12.44
CA TYR A 6 3.80 19.58 -11.20
C TYR A 6 3.10 18.23 -11.29
N VAL A 7 3.22 17.43 -10.23
CA VAL A 7 2.44 16.19 -10.06
C VAL A 7 1.65 16.37 -8.78
N HIS A 8 0.33 16.29 -8.86
CA HIS A 8 -0.53 16.41 -7.69
C HIS A 8 -1.72 15.47 -7.82
N GLY A 9 -2.01 14.71 -6.78
CA GLY A 9 -3.15 13.82 -6.78
C GLY A 9 -3.24 12.87 -5.61
N THR A 10 -4.22 11.99 -5.69
CA THR A 10 -4.49 10.96 -4.69
C THR A 10 -4.61 9.60 -5.33
N ILE A 11 -4.11 8.58 -4.65
CA ILE A 11 -4.18 7.18 -5.05
C ILE A 11 -4.72 6.40 -3.87
N VAL A 12 -5.77 5.61 -4.08
CA VAL A 12 -6.29 4.70 -3.06
C VAL A 12 -5.64 3.34 -3.25
N VAL A 13 -5.05 2.82 -2.18
CA VAL A 13 -4.31 1.55 -2.20
C VAL A 13 -4.75 0.65 -1.06
N SER A 14 -4.71 -0.64 -1.33
CA SER A 14 -5.01 -1.69 -0.36
C SER A 14 -3.79 -2.60 -0.15
N PRO A 15 -2.93 -2.31 0.86
CA PRO A 15 -1.79 -3.16 1.20
C PRO A 15 -2.22 -4.49 1.82
N LEU A 16 -1.43 -5.53 1.53
CA LEU A 16 -1.55 -6.81 2.20
C LEU A 16 -1.19 -6.69 3.68
N GLY A 17 -1.79 -7.55 4.49
CA GLY A 17 -1.44 -7.73 5.88
C GLY A 17 -2.60 -8.30 6.67
N ARG A 18 -2.29 -8.87 7.84
CA ARG A 18 -3.29 -9.49 8.72
C ARG A 18 -3.76 -8.51 9.78
N THR A 19 -2.87 -7.59 10.19
CA THR A 19 -3.17 -6.54 11.17
C THR A 19 -3.02 -5.15 10.57
N GLN A 20 -3.59 -4.14 11.23
CA GLN A 20 -3.44 -2.75 10.80
C GLN A 20 -1.98 -2.30 10.77
N HIS A 21 -1.20 -2.73 11.76
CA HIS A 21 0.21 -2.35 11.88
C HIS A 21 1.07 -3.03 10.82
N GLU A 22 0.80 -4.31 10.52
CA GLU A 22 1.48 -5.02 9.44
C GLU A 22 1.19 -4.39 8.08
N LYS A 23 -0.08 -4.06 7.80
CA LYS A 23 -0.48 -3.34 6.58
C LYS A 23 0.28 -2.04 6.40
N ARG A 24 0.39 -1.26 7.46
CA ARG A 24 1.11 0.01 7.45
C ARG A 24 2.61 -0.19 7.25
N TYR A 25 3.20 -1.17 7.92
CA TYR A 25 4.61 -1.52 7.76
C TYR A 25 4.94 -1.92 6.33
N ILE A 26 4.13 -2.81 5.73
CA ILE A 26 4.32 -3.24 4.33
C ILE A 26 4.18 -2.06 3.39
N LEU A 27 3.16 -1.21 3.58
CA LEU A 27 2.97 -0.02 2.75
C LEU A 27 4.17 0.93 2.81
N GLU A 28 4.61 1.30 4.01
CA GLU A 28 5.76 2.20 4.20
C GLU A 28 7.04 1.59 3.60
N THR A 29 7.27 0.29 3.83
CA THR A 29 8.42 -0.43 3.27
C THR A 29 8.38 -0.45 1.73
N VAL A 30 7.22 -0.70 1.13
CA VAL A 30 7.08 -0.70 -0.33
C VAL A 30 7.41 0.68 -0.90
N LEU A 31 6.91 1.74 -0.28
CA LEU A 31 7.14 3.13 -0.70
C LEU A 31 8.64 3.48 -0.68
N ASP A 32 9.37 3.08 0.36
CA ASP A 32 10.81 3.31 0.48
C ASP A 32 11.63 2.59 -0.61
N HIS A 33 11.10 1.51 -1.18
CA HIS A 33 11.73 0.76 -2.27
C HIS A 33 11.25 1.15 -3.67
N LEU A 34 10.41 2.18 -3.81
CA LEU A 34 9.98 2.68 -5.12
C LEU A 34 11.06 3.58 -5.74
N PRO A 35 11.15 3.65 -7.08
CA PRO A 35 12.03 4.60 -7.74
C PRO A 35 11.62 6.04 -7.38
N VAL A 36 12.59 6.94 -7.25
CA VAL A 36 12.28 8.35 -6.99
C VAL A 36 11.91 9.04 -8.30
N VAL A 37 10.86 9.86 -8.28
CA VAL A 37 10.55 10.80 -9.37
C VAL A 37 11.31 12.09 -9.07
N THR A 38 12.34 12.38 -9.86
CA THR A 38 13.39 13.32 -9.45
C THR A 38 13.20 14.72 -10.02
N GLY A 39 13.52 15.74 -9.21
CA GLY A 39 13.58 17.13 -9.62
C GLY A 39 14.94 17.76 -9.30
N SER A 40 15.28 18.88 -9.95
CA SER A 40 16.58 19.54 -9.70
C SER A 40 16.69 20.13 -8.29
N GLU A 41 15.56 20.47 -7.65
CA GLU A 41 15.51 21.05 -6.31
C GLU A 41 14.91 20.10 -5.26
N ARG A 42 13.84 19.39 -5.62
CA ARG A 42 13.15 18.46 -4.73
C ARG A 42 12.55 17.32 -5.53
N ASP A 43 12.53 16.16 -4.91
CA ASP A 43 11.87 14.98 -5.43
C ASP A 43 10.37 14.97 -5.06
N MET A 44 9.62 14.09 -5.71
CA MET A 44 8.22 13.85 -5.41
C MET A 44 8.03 13.31 -3.99
N GLU A 45 7.05 13.85 -3.27
CA GLU A 45 6.68 13.41 -1.94
C GLU A 45 5.38 12.61 -1.96
N VAL A 46 5.31 11.64 -1.04
CA VAL A 46 4.14 10.77 -0.86
C VAL A 46 3.74 10.81 0.60
N TYR A 47 2.49 11.19 0.85
CA TYR A 47 1.90 11.23 2.17
C TYR A 47 0.91 10.07 2.32
N VAL A 48 1.06 9.29 3.39
CA VAL A 48 0.18 8.15 3.69
C VAL A 48 -0.91 8.59 4.65
N VAL A 49 -2.17 8.49 4.23
CA VAL A 49 -3.35 8.80 5.04
C VAL A 49 -4.21 7.56 5.20
N GLN A 50 -4.37 7.09 6.44
CA GLN A 50 -5.26 5.97 6.74
C GLN A 50 -6.72 6.44 6.75
N LYS A 51 -7.60 5.75 6.00
CA LYS A 51 -9.03 6.09 5.94
C LYS A 51 -9.71 5.82 7.28
N ARG A 52 -10.60 6.71 7.73
CA ARG A 52 -11.38 6.48 8.95
C ARG A 52 -12.40 5.36 8.73
N GLY A 53 -12.60 4.53 9.75
CA GLY A 53 -13.53 3.40 9.70
C GLY A 53 -12.81 2.05 9.57
N HIS A 54 -13.57 1.04 9.18
CA HIS A 54 -13.10 -0.32 8.94
C HIS A 54 -13.92 -0.92 7.79
N ASN A 55 -13.26 -1.61 6.87
CA ASN A 55 -13.90 -2.32 5.75
C ASN A 55 -13.60 -3.83 5.76
N CYS A 56 -12.76 -4.28 6.70
CA CYS A 56 -12.35 -5.66 6.86
C CYS A 56 -12.33 -6.04 8.33
N SER A 57 -12.38 -7.34 8.61
CA SER A 57 -12.31 -7.82 9.98
C SER A 57 -11.59 -9.15 10.07
N SER A 58 -10.79 -9.31 11.13
CA SER A 58 -10.13 -10.56 11.48
C SER A 58 -10.72 -11.15 12.75
N PHE A 59 -10.88 -12.47 12.81
CA PHE A 59 -11.30 -13.16 14.02
C PHE A 59 -10.14 -13.56 14.93
N SER A 60 -8.91 -13.27 14.51
CA SER A 60 -7.70 -13.72 15.18
C SER A 60 -6.68 -12.58 15.28
N ASP A 61 -5.82 -12.67 16.29
CA ASP A 61 -4.72 -11.74 16.51
C ASP A 61 -3.47 -12.07 15.65
N GLU A 62 -2.36 -11.41 15.96
CA GLU A 62 -1.03 -11.58 15.36
C GLU A 62 -0.46 -12.99 15.56
N PHE A 63 -1.07 -13.84 16.37
CA PHE A 63 -0.67 -15.23 16.58
C PHE A 63 -1.75 -16.21 16.13
N LEU A 64 -2.73 -15.72 15.35
CA LEU A 64 -3.91 -16.48 14.91
C LEU A 64 -4.78 -16.97 16.09
N GLU A 65 -4.61 -16.38 17.28
CA GLU A 65 -5.38 -16.71 18.47
C GLU A 65 -6.63 -15.82 18.60
N ARG A 66 -7.70 -16.43 19.11
CA ARG A 66 -8.92 -15.71 19.49
C ARG A 66 -8.76 -15.09 20.86
N THR A 67 -8.50 -13.78 20.90
CA THR A 67 -8.40 -13.01 22.14
C THR A 67 -9.76 -12.58 22.67
N ASN A 68 -9.81 -12.20 23.95
CA ASN A 68 -10.99 -11.59 24.57
C ASN A 68 -11.11 -10.08 24.28
N ASN A 69 -10.20 -9.49 23.50
CA ASN A 69 -10.20 -8.06 23.17
C ASN A 69 -10.96 -7.75 21.87
N LEU A 70 -11.52 -8.76 21.22
CA LEU A 70 -12.32 -8.62 20.01
C LEU A 70 -13.68 -7.99 20.34
N ARG A 71 -14.17 -7.08 19.50
CA ARG A 71 -15.46 -6.39 19.70
C ARG A 71 -16.55 -7.02 18.87
N ASP A 72 -17.69 -7.28 19.48
CA ASP A 72 -18.88 -7.76 18.77
C ASP A 72 -19.66 -6.61 18.11
N ARG A 73 -20.75 -6.96 17.42
CA ARG A 73 -21.66 -6.01 16.76
C ARG A 73 -22.31 -4.98 17.68
N PHE A 74 -22.26 -5.16 19.00
CA PHE A 74 -22.79 -4.24 20.00
C PHE A 74 -21.70 -3.39 20.67
N GLY A 75 -20.43 -3.64 20.33
CA GLY A 75 -19.26 -2.97 20.90
C GLY A 75 -18.70 -3.64 22.14
N ASP A 76 -19.29 -4.76 22.58
CA ASP A 76 -18.88 -5.51 23.75
C ASP A 76 -17.72 -6.45 23.41
N ARG A 77 -16.84 -6.67 24.40
CA ARG A 77 -15.71 -7.58 24.25
C ARG A 77 -16.19 -9.03 24.30
N SER A 78 -15.94 -9.78 23.22
CA SER A 78 -16.39 -11.18 23.13
C SER A 78 -15.40 -12.05 22.36
N ARG A 79 -14.87 -13.08 23.02
CA ARG A 79 -13.98 -14.08 22.39
C ARG A 79 -14.67 -14.92 21.31
N LYS A 80 -15.99 -15.14 21.44
CA LYS A 80 -16.75 -16.04 20.54
C LYS A 80 -17.36 -15.30 19.34
N ARG A 81 -17.75 -14.04 19.54
CA ARG A 81 -18.53 -13.25 18.57
C ARG A 81 -17.88 -11.93 18.16
N GLY A 82 -16.72 -11.60 18.74
CA GLY A 82 -15.99 -10.40 18.38
C GLY A 82 -15.10 -10.61 17.17
N SER A 83 -14.82 -9.53 16.46
CA SER A 83 -13.75 -9.44 15.46
C SER A 83 -12.91 -8.18 15.69
N LEU A 84 -11.65 -8.25 15.26
CA LEU A 84 -10.77 -7.10 15.15
C LEU A 84 -11.10 -6.40 13.83
N GLN A 85 -11.55 -5.17 13.92
CA GLN A 85 -11.89 -4.37 12.75
C GLN A 85 -10.61 -3.74 12.19
N THR A 86 -10.36 -3.96 10.90
CA THR A 86 -9.20 -3.41 10.17
C THR A 86 -9.67 -2.54 9.02
N GLN A 87 -8.83 -1.58 8.66
CA GLN A 87 -8.99 -0.76 7.47
C GLN A 87 -7.95 -1.18 6.44
N ASP A 88 -8.45 -1.58 5.28
CA ASP A 88 -7.63 -2.08 4.19
C ASP A 88 -7.30 -0.93 3.24
N GLU A 89 -8.12 0.12 3.19
CA GLU A 89 -7.92 1.27 2.32
C GLU A 89 -7.03 2.36 2.93
N TYR A 90 -5.97 2.72 2.21
CA TYR A 90 -5.10 3.85 2.47
C TYR A 90 -5.13 4.83 1.30
N ILE A 91 -5.01 6.11 1.59
CA ILE A 91 -4.93 7.17 0.60
C ILE A 91 -3.50 7.68 0.56
N LEU A 92 -2.85 7.54 -0.58
CA LEU A 92 -1.56 8.14 -0.88
C LEU A 92 -1.82 9.50 -1.54
N VAL A 93 -1.34 10.57 -0.92
CA VAL A 93 -1.34 11.90 -1.54
C VAL A 93 0.04 12.11 -2.15
N VAL A 94 0.08 12.36 -3.45
CA VAL A 94 1.32 12.60 -4.20
C VAL A 94 1.43 14.10 -4.48
N ASP A 95 2.56 14.69 -4.14
CA ASP A 95 2.84 16.10 -4.39
C ASP A 95 4.28 16.30 -4.88
N ALA A 96 4.44 16.95 -6.02
CA ALA A 96 5.74 17.26 -6.60
C ALA A 96 5.71 18.60 -7.33
N ALA A 97 6.73 19.42 -7.09
CA ALA A 97 7.04 20.62 -7.85
C ALA A 97 8.46 20.49 -8.39
N LEU A 98 8.58 19.96 -9.62
CA LEU A 98 9.86 19.59 -10.22
C LEU A 98 10.33 20.71 -11.16
N ARG A 99 11.50 21.25 -10.86
CA ARG A 99 12.15 22.29 -11.66
C ARG A 99 13.09 21.68 -12.71
N ASP A 100 13.23 22.38 -13.84
CA ASP A 100 14.13 22.08 -14.96
C ASP A 100 13.89 20.67 -15.55
N ARG A 101 12.62 20.26 -15.57
CA ARG A 101 12.17 18.99 -16.13
C ARG A 101 11.22 19.22 -17.29
N GLU A 102 11.28 18.32 -18.27
CA GLU A 102 10.25 18.23 -19.31
C GLU A 102 9.05 17.43 -18.82
N PHE A 103 7.90 17.68 -19.45
CA PHE A 103 6.66 17.02 -19.09
C PHE A 103 6.74 15.51 -19.35
N GLU A 104 7.29 15.12 -20.49
CA GLU A 104 7.42 13.74 -20.96
C GLU A 104 8.28 12.90 -20.01
N ASP A 105 9.41 13.44 -19.55
CA ASP A 105 10.30 12.76 -18.60
C ASP A 105 9.60 12.51 -17.28
N THR A 106 8.95 13.55 -16.74
CA THR A 106 8.20 13.47 -15.48
C THR A 106 7.06 12.46 -15.59
N PHE A 107 6.35 12.48 -16.72
CA PHE A 107 5.27 11.56 -17.02
C PHE A 107 5.76 10.11 -17.06
N GLN A 108 6.89 9.85 -17.74
CA GLN A 108 7.44 8.50 -17.84
C GLN A 108 7.96 7.99 -16.49
N GLU A 109 8.59 8.84 -15.68
CA GLU A 109 9.04 8.49 -14.33
C GLU A 109 7.87 8.20 -13.41
N PHE A 110 6.84 9.05 -13.43
CA PHE A 110 5.62 8.83 -12.66
C PHE A 110 4.94 7.51 -13.06
N LEU A 111 4.82 7.23 -14.37
CA LEU A 111 4.27 5.96 -14.85
C LEU A 111 5.08 4.75 -14.36
N LYS A 112 6.41 4.82 -14.40
CA LYS A 112 7.27 3.75 -13.86
C LYS A 112 7.07 3.57 -12.36
N TRP A 113 6.89 4.67 -11.62
CA TRP A 113 6.62 4.67 -10.19
C TRP A 113 5.29 3.97 -9.87
N ILE A 114 4.18 4.42 -10.47
CA ILE A 114 2.85 3.83 -10.22
C ILE A 114 2.76 2.38 -10.70
N CYS A 115 3.38 2.02 -11.83
CA CYS A 115 3.42 0.63 -12.28
C CYS A 115 4.18 -0.27 -11.29
N ARG A 116 5.26 0.21 -10.67
CA ARG A 116 5.99 -0.55 -9.65
C ARG A 116 5.21 -0.67 -8.33
N LEU A 117 4.49 0.38 -7.95
CA LEU A 117 3.56 0.33 -6.83
C LEU A 117 2.46 -0.71 -7.07
N SER A 118 1.81 -0.65 -8.23
CA SER A 118 0.66 -1.50 -8.62
C SER A 118 0.99 -2.98 -8.70
N LYS A 119 2.24 -3.34 -8.98
CA LYS A 119 2.70 -4.74 -8.94
C LYS A 119 2.79 -5.32 -7.54
N ARG A 120 3.07 -4.46 -6.55
CA ARG A 120 3.32 -4.85 -5.15
C ARG A 120 2.06 -4.73 -4.28
N ILE A 121 1.24 -3.71 -4.54
CA ILE A 121 0.07 -3.32 -3.74
C ILE A 121 -1.13 -3.13 -4.67
N ILE A 122 -2.33 -3.52 -4.22
CA ILE A 122 -3.58 -3.27 -4.95
C ILE A 122 -3.81 -1.77 -5.03
N VAL A 123 -4.05 -1.26 -6.23
CA VAL A 123 -4.47 0.12 -6.47
C VAL A 123 -5.96 0.10 -6.81
N ASP A 124 -6.78 0.63 -5.91
CA ASP A 124 -8.24 0.62 -6.06
C ASP A 124 -8.76 1.82 -6.85
N ASP A 125 -8.11 2.98 -6.69
CA ASP A 125 -8.50 4.22 -7.35
C ASP A 125 -7.28 5.12 -7.59
N VAL A 126 -7.31 5.88 -8.68
CA VAL A 126 -6.22 6.79 -9.08
C VAL A 126 -6.82 8.10 -9.54
N ASN A 127 -6.39 9.22 -8.95
CA ASN A 127 -6.70 10.55 -9.44
C ASN A 127 -5.45 11.41 -9.36
N VAL A 128 -4.65 11.40 -10.41
CA VAL A 128 -3.38 12.15 -10.44
C VAL A 128 -3.31 13.07 -11.64
N LYS A 129 -3.02 14.33 -11.38
CA LYS A 129 -2.86 15.38 -12.37
C LYS A 129 -1.39 15.73 -12.53
N ILE A 130 -0.89 15.63 -13.77
CA ILE A 130 0.45 16.05 -14.15
C ILE A 130 0.31 17.29 -15.04
N LYS A 131 0.98 18.37 -14.67
CA LYS A 131 0.91 19.67 -15.36
C LYS A 131 2.31 20.17 -15.67
N GLY A 132 2.64 20.30 -16.95
CA GLY A 132 3.80 21.04 -17.43
C GLY A 132 3.45 22.47 -17.81
N PHE A 133 4.37 23.13 -18.52
CA PHE A 133 4.19 24.50 -19.00
C PHE A 133 2.98 24.64 -19.96
N ASP A 134 2.90 23.78 -20.99
CA ASP A 134 1.83 23.83 -22.01
C ASP A 134 0.94 22.58 -22.03
N LYS A 135 1.29 21.54 -21.27
CA LYS A 135 0.62 20.23 -21.31
C LYS A 135 0.03 19.89 -19.94
N GLN A 136 -1.13 19.26 -19.96
CA GLN A 136 -1.75 18.69 -18.78
C GLN A 136 -2.28 17.31 -19.13
N TYR A 137 -2.09 16.37 -18.21
CA TYR A 137 -2.68 15.04 -18.28
C TYR A 137 -3.25 14.66 -16.92
N VAL A 138 -4.37 13.95 -16.93
CA VAL A 138 -5.02 13.44 -15.72
C VAL A 138 -5.14 11.94 -15.89
N ILE A 139 -4.69 11.21 -14.88
CA ILE A 139 -4.83 9.77 -14.75
C ILE A 139 -5.99 9.57 -13.78
N ASP A 140 -7.11 9.09 -14.29
CA ASP A 140 -8.36 8.84 -13.58
C ASP A 140 -8.88 7.40 -13.72
N ASP A 141 -8.21 6.59 -14.54
CA ASP A 141 -8.57 5.18 -14.76
C ASP A 141 -7.67 4.25 -13.92
N PRO A 142 -8.22 3.52 -12.93
CA PRO A 142 -7.47 2.57 -12.12
C PRO A 142 -7.31 1.19 -12.77
N ASP A 143 -8.12 0.84 -13.79
CA ASP A 143 -8.17 -0.51 -14.36
C ASP A 143 -6.81 -1.04 -14.85
N PRO A 144 -5.95 -0.22 -15.50
CA PRO A 144 -4.62 -0.67 -15.91
C PRO A 144 -3.73 -1.05 -14.73
N PHE A 145 -3.92 -0.40 -13.57
CA PHE A 145 -3.09 -0.57 -12.37
C PHE A 145 -3.59 -1.72 -11.50
N TYR A 146 -4.91 -1.83 -11.32
CA TYR A 146 -5.52 -2.91 -10.56
C TYR A 146 -5.12 -4.30 -11.11
N ASN A 147 -5.12 -4.46 -12.44
CA ASN A 147 -4.80 -5.73 -13.10
C ASN A 147 -3.29 -6.05 -13.15
N MET A 148 -2.41 -5.14 -12.69
CA MET A 148 -0.96 -5.38 -12.68
C MET A 148 -0.47 -6.11 -11.45
N SER A 149 -1.31 -6.31 -10.45
CA SER A 149 -0.87 -6.90 -9.20
C SER A 149 -0.48 -8.36 -9.35
N ASP A 150 0.74 -8.72 -8.96
CA ASP A 150 1.27 -10.09 -9.07
C ASP A 150 0.88 -10.95 -7.84
N PHE A 151 -0.33 -10.79 -7.27
CA PHE A 151 -0.77 -11.54 -6.07
C PHE A 151 -0.91 -13.05 -6.28
N ASP A 152 -1.17 -13.48 -7.52
CA ASP A 152 -1.23 -14.90 -7.87
C ASP A 152 0.17 -15.51 -8.14
N LYS A 153 1.23 -14.71 -7.98
CA LYS A 153 2.63 -15.09 -8.19
C LYS A 153 3.45 -14.77 -6.94
N ASP A 154 4.74 -15.09 -6.98
CA ASP A 154 5.71 -14.81 -5.93
C ASP A 154 5.87 -13.29 -5.74
N ASN A 155 4.94 -12.69 -4.99
CA ASN A 155 4.93 -11.25 -4.74
C ASN A 155 6.01 -10.94 -3.71
N TRP A 156 6.82 -9.92 -4.00
CA TRP A 156 7.86 -9.48 -3.08
C TRP A 156 7.32 -9.13 -1.67
N CYS A 157 6.07 -8.66 -1.58
CA CYS A 157 5.41 -8.38 -0.30
C CYS A 157 5.23 -9.62 0.58
N ASP A 158 5.18 -10.84 0.00
CA ASP A 158 5.05 -12.08 0.78
C ASP A 158 6.28 -12.36 1.65
N TYR A 159 7.45 -11.84 1.27
CA TYR A 159 8.68 -11.92 2.06
C TYR A 159 8.69 -10.96 3.26
N LEU A 160 7.82 -9.94 3.26
CA LEU A 160 7.66 -9.01 4.37
C LEU A 160 6.66 -9.52 5.42
N ILE A 161 5.81 -10.47 5.04
CA ILE A 161 4.82 -11.07 5.92
C ILE A 161 5.51 -12.08 6.83
N TRP A 162 5.07 -12.11 8.09
CA TRP A 162 5.66 -12.98 9.08
C TRP A 162 5.24 -14.43 8.79
N GLU A 163 6.21 -15.32 8.61
CA GLU A 163 5.97 -16.75 8.48
C GLU A 163 5.81 -17.40 9.86
N TYR A 164 4.87 -18.32 9.96
CA TYR A 164 4.62 -19.08 11.17
C TYR A 164 5.09 -20.49 10.91
N ASP A 165 5.77 -21.06 11.90
CA ASP A 165 6.13 -22.47 11.84
C ASP A 165 4.84 -23.29 11.80
N ARG A 166 4.68 -24.07 10.74
CA ARG A 166 3.55 -24.99 10.56
C ARG A 166 4.07 -26.42 10.58
N ASP A 167 3.27 -27.33 11.12
CA ASP A 167 3.53 -28.77 11.00
C ASP A 167 3.27 -29.24 9.55
N GLU A 168 3.63 -30.50 9.26
CA GLU A 168 3.43 -31.12 7.94
C GLU A 168 1.95 -31.16 7.51
N ASP A 169 1.03 -31.01 8.47
CA ASP A 169 -0.42 -30.99 8.28
C ASP A 169 -0.98 -29.55 8.13
N GLY A 170 -0.13 -28.52 8.21
CA GLY A 170 -0.49 -27.11 8.06
C GLY A 170 -1.05 -26.43 9.33
N ASN A 171 -1.05 -27.09 10.48
CA ASN A 171 -1.36 -26.50 11.78
C ASN A 171 -0.19 -25.67 12.29
N LEU A 172 -0.50 -24.61 13.05
CA LEU A 172 0.53 -23.79 13.69
C LEU A 172 1.25 -24.59 14.77
N LEU A 173 2.56 -24.73 14.63
CA LEU A 173 3.41 -25.15 15.74
C LEU A 173 3.39 -24.00 16.74
N SER A 174 2.79 -24.21 17.91
CA SER A 174 2.71 -23.20 18.97
C SER A 174 4.12 -22.66 19.28
N GLY A 175 4.41 -21.44 18.85
CA GLY A 175 5.76 -20.89 18.95
C GLY A 175 5.92 -19.67 18.07
N LYS A 176 6.73 -18.72 18.53
CA LYS A 176 6.98 -17.45 17.85
C LYS A 176 7.38 -17.68 16.38
N PRO A 177 6.99 -16.76 15.47
CA PRO A 177 7.32 -16.85 14.04
C PRO A 177 8.82 -17.08 13.84
N GLY A 178 9.16 -18.13 13.09
CA GLY A 178 10.54 -18.47 12.74
C GLY A 178 11.12 -17.47 11.74
N LYS A 179 12.45 -17.32 11.73
CA LYS A 179 13.13 -16.58 10.65
C LYS A 179 13.13 -17.45 9.41
N ARG A 180 12.56 -16.94 8.31
CA ARG A 180 12.68 -17.54 6.98
C ARG A 180 14.17 -17.67 6.64
N ASN A 181 14.66 -18.89 6.42
CA ASN A 181 16.04 -19.12 6.02
C ASN A 181 16.22 -18.57 4.60
N VAL A 182 17.18 -17.64 4.47
CA VAL A 182 17.63 -17.04 3.20
C VAL A 182 18.54 -18.01 2.47
#